data_AF-A0A5D0QYQ9-F1
#
_entry.id   AF-A0A5D0QYQ9-F1
#
_cell.length_a   1.000
_cell.length_b   1.000
_cell.length_c   1.000
_cell.angle_alpha   90.00
_cell.angle_beta   90.00
_cell.angle_gamma   90.00
#
_symmetry.space_group_name_H-M   'P 1'
#
loop_
_entity.id
_entity.type
_entity.pdbx_description
1 polymer ?
#
loop_
_entity_poly.entity_id
_entity_poly.type
_entity_poly.pdbx_seq_one_letter_code
_entity_poly.pdbx_strand_id
1 'polypeptide(L)' 'MFGLFKSKSEIEKLQKQYEVIMKDWHRLSSTDRKASDLKYAEAQKIADKIETLQNM' A
#
# COMPACT_ATOMS: atom_id res chain seq x y z
N MET A 1 -13.88 -24.15 -1.14
CA MET A 1 -13.16 -24.19 -2.44
C MET A 1 -11.81 -23.54 -2.24
N PHE A 2 -10.81 -24.33 -1.87
CA PHE A 2 -9.42 -23.90 -1.74
C PHE A 2 -8.71 -24.24 -3.04
N GLY A 3 -8.53 -23.25 -3.89
CA GLY A 3 -7.77 -23.39 -5.12
C GLY A 3 -7.16 -22.04 -5.41
N LEU A 4 -5.90 -22.07 -5.85
CA LEU A 4 -5.06 -20.92 -6.21
C LEU A 4 -4.16 -20.42 -5.06
N PHE A 5 -3.20 -21.26 -4.65
CA PHE A 5 -1.84 -20.79 -4.43
C PHE A 5 -1.26 -20.27 -5.76
N LYS A 6 -1.85 -19.21 -6.33
CA LYS A 6 -1.11 -18.35 -7.24
C LYS A 6 -0.21 -17.54 -6.32
N SER A 7 1.10 -17.58 -6.54
CA SER A 7 2.01 -16.60 -5.95
C SER A 7 1.33 -15.24 -6.01
N LYS A 8 1.14 -14.58 -4.85
CA LYS A 8 0.44 -13.29 -4.79
C LYS A 8 0.92 -12.45 -5.95
N SER A 9 -0.02 -11.99 -6.78
CA SER A 9 0.34 -11.13 -7.89
C SER A 9 1.14 -9.96 -7.33
N GLU A 10 2.10 -9.45 -8.10
CA GLU A 10 2.92 -8.32 -7.64
C GLU A 10 2.02 -7.16 -7.16
N ILE A 11 0.88 -6.97 -7.83
CA ILE A 11 -0.21 -6.06 -7.46
C ILE A 11 -0.79 -6.39 -6.08
N GLU A 12 -1.15 -7.64 -5.77
CA GLU A 12 -1.68 -8.04 -4.45
C GLU A 12 -0.67 -7.80 -3.32
N LYS A 13 0.64 -7.98 -3.58
CA LYS A 13 1.68 -7.68 -2.59
C LYS A 13 1.75 -6.17 -2.33
N LEU A 14 1.74 -5.37 -3.39
CA LEU A 14 1.76 -3.91 -3.30
C LEU A 14 0.50 -3.38 -2.63
N GLN A 15 -0.68 -3.92 -2.97
CA GLN A 15 -1.95 -3.55 -2.31
C GLN A 15 -1.91 -3.84 -0.81
N LYS A 16 -1.39 -4.99 -0.38
CA LYS A 16 -1.20 -5.29 1.04
C LYS A 16 -0.24 -4.33 1.72
N GLN A 17 0.86 -3.95 1.05
CA GLN A 17 1.79 -2.96 1.61
C GLN A 17 1.15 -1.58 1.74
N TYR A 18 0.40 -1.16 0.72
CA TYR A 18 -0.36 0.10 0.75
C TYR A 18 -1.36 0.14 1.91
N GLU A 19 -2.11 -0.94 2.11
CA GLU A 19 -3.09 -1.05 3.20
C GLU A 19 -2.43 -0.92 4.59
N VAL A 20 -1.28 -1.58 4.79
CA VAL A 20 -0.51 -1.47 6.04
C VAL A 20 -0.04 -0.03 6.26
N ILE A 21 0.54 0.60 5.24
CA ILE A 21 1.05 1.97 5.35
C ILE A 21 -0.09 2.96 5.60
N MET A 22 -1.26 2.78 4.98
CA MET A 22 -2.41 3.65 5.24
C MET A 22 -3.00 3.49 6.64
N LYS A 23 -2.95 2.28 7.19
CA LYS A 23 -3.33 2.04 8.60
C LYS A 23 -2.37 2.77 9.55
N ASP A 24 -1.07 2.72 9.27
CA ASP A 24 -0.05 3.44 10.05
C ASP A 24 -0.17 4.96 9.87
N TRP A 25 -0.41 5.43 8.65
CA TRP A 25 -0.69 6.83 8.34
C TRP A 25 -1.87 7.36 9.15
N HIS A 26 -2.98 6.63 9.20
CA HIS A 26 -4.19 7.01 9.93
C HIS A 26 -3.94 7.02 11.45
N ARG A 27 -3.11 6.11 11.96
CA ARG A 27 -2.70 6.13 13.36
C ARG A 27 -1.81 7.34 13.67
N LEU A 28 -0.89 7.67 12.75
CA LEU A 28 0.05 8.78 12.91
C LEU A 28 -0.60 10.14 12.65
N SER A 29 -1.65 10.23 11.84
CA SER A 29 -2.31 11.51 11.51
C SER A 29 -2.85 12.25 12.73
N SER A 30 -3.19 11.50 13.78
CA SER A 30 -3.64 12.03 15.07
C SER A 30 -2.52 12.32 16.07
N THR A 31 -1.32 11.78 15.86
CA THR A 31 -0.23 11.79 16.86
C THR A 31 1.04 12.52 16.38
N ASP A 32 1.41 12.35 15.12
CA ASP A 32 2.57 12.98 14.50
C ASP A 32 2.30 13.26 13.01
N ARG A 33 2.01 14.53 12.71
CA ARG A 33 1.75 14.98 11.33
C ARG A 33 2.94 14.77 10.40
N LYS A 34 4.17 14.98 10.88
CA LYS A 34 5.36 14.85 10.02
C LYS A 34 5.59 13.38 9.64
N ALA A 35 5.45 12.47 10.61
CA ALA A 35 5.53 11.04 10.34
C ALA A 35 4.36 10.56 9.46
N SER A 36 3.17 11.12 9.64
CA SER A 36 2.00 10.89 8.79
C SER A 36 2.30 11.32 7.34
N ASP A 37 2.76 12.54 7.08
CA ASP A 37 3.07 13.02 5.73
C ASP A 37 4.10 12.13 5.01
N LEU A 38 5.12 11.63 5.73
CA LEU A 38 6.09 10.68 5.20
C LEU A 38 5.43 9.35 4.79
N LYS A 39 4.53 8.81 5.62
CA LYS A 39 3.80 7.57 5.32
C LYS A 39 2.86 7.74 4.14
N TYR A 40 2.21 8.90 4.02
CA TYR A 40 1.37 9.21 2.86
C TYR A 40 2.19 9.22 1.57
N ALA A 41 3.38 9.85 1.58
CA ALA A 41 4.28 9.86 0.44
C ALA A 41 4.80 8.45 0.07
N GLU A 42 5.04 7.57 1.06
CA GLU A 42 5.34 6.15 0.81
C GLU A 42 4.16 5.42 0.16
N ALA A 43 2.94 5.64 0.65
CA ALA A 43 1.73 5.03 0.10
C ALA A 43 1.50 5.45 -1.35
N GLN A 44 1.71 6.74 -1.68
CA GLN A 44 1.55 7.26 -3.03
C GLN A 44 2.47 6.55 -4.03
N LYS A 45 3.74 6.35 -3.68
CA LYS A 45 4.70 5.61 -4.53
C LYS A 45 4.27 4.17 -4.79
N ILE A 46 3.55 3.55 -3.86
CA ILE A 46 3.03 2.19 -4.04
C ILE A 46 1.79 2.23 -4.93
N ALA A 47 0.91 3.21 -4.76
CA ALA A 47 -0.25 3.42 -5.62
C ALA A 47 0.18 3.62 -7.08
N ASP A 48 1.19 4.47 -7.33
CA ASP A 48 1.74 4.70 -8.67
C ASP A 48 2.29 3.41 -9.30
N LYS A 49 2.97 2.56 -8.50
CA LYS A 49 3.45 1.25 -8.97
C LYS A 49 2.30 0.31 -9.30
N ILE A 50 1.23 0.31 -8.51
CA ILE A 50 0.04 -0.50 -8.77
C ILE A 50 -0.62 -0.06 -10.07
N GLU A 51 -0.83 1.26 -10.27
CA GLU A 51 -1.38 1.78 -11.52
C GLU A 51 -0.51 1.43 -12.71
N THR A 52 0.81 1.58 -12.58
CA THR A 52 1.75 1.21 -13.64
C THR A 52 1.62 -0.26 -14.01
N LEU A 53 1.47 -1.16 -13.03
CA LEU A 53 1.30 -2.59 -13.25
C LEU A 53 -0.10 -2.96 -13.78
N GLN A 54 -1.12 -2.15 -13.50
CA GLN A 54 -2.50 -2.37 -13.97
C GLN A 54 -2.73 -1.82 -15.39
N ASN A 55 -2.02 -0.77 -15.78
CA ASN A 55 -2.11 -0.14 -17.10
C ASN A 55 -1.10 -0.71 -18.12
N MET A 56 -0.37 -1.78 -17.77
CA MET A 56 0.61 -2.47 -18.61
C MET A 56 0.01 -3.73 -19.24
#